data_AF-A0AAU5T3Z2-F1
#
_entry.id   AF-A0AAU5T3Z2-F1
#
_cell.length_a   1.000
_cell.length_b   1.000
_cell.length_c   1.000
_cell.angle_alpha   90.00
_cell.angle_beta   90.00
_cell.angle_gamma   90.00
#
_symmetry.space_group_name_H-M   'P 1'
#
loop_
_entity.id
_entity.type
_entity.pdbx_description
1 polymer ?
#
loop_
_entity_poly.entity_id
_entity_poly.type
_entity_poly.pdbx_seq_one_letter_code
_entity_poly.pdbx_strand_id
1 'polypeptide(L)'
;MRVLRALTVTAAACAAVALSAPFASANPAGGPPLGGGNGPSNVTVNPYSVHQGSTMQVSAAGCTHGGTVWSHGNFPETRLSAGSIGFATVRIFNHASPGHQTLSVRCNDSSLVATHRFTILEGNGAQGGIGGSFGPSATETAIGSGLVATAALGAGIHVMRRRRPIGSRA
;
A
#
# COMPACT_ATOMS: atom_id res chain seq x y z
N MET A 1 15.28 -9.20 59.72
CA MET A 1 14.15 -8.57 58.98
C MET A 1 14.70 -7.97 57.69
N ARG A 2 14.72 -8.79 56.63
CA ARG A 2 15.15 -8.41 55.27
C ARG A 2 13.90 -8.31 54.42
N VAL A 3 14.03 -7.65 53.26
CA VAL A 3 13.05 -7.55 52.15
C VAL A 3 12.26 -6.24 52.14
N LEU A 4 12.94 -5.15 51.75
CA LEU A 4 12.34 -3.90 51.27
C LEU A 4 13.24 -3.23 50.20
N ARG A 5 13.87 -4.03 49.33
CA ARG A 5 14.69 -3.51 48.21
C ARG A 5 14.36 -4.26 46.93
N ALA A 6 13.24 -3.94 46.28
CA ALA A 6 12.95 -4.39 44.92
C ALA A 6 11.80 -3.63 44.24
N LEU A 7 11.75 -2.29 44.31
CA LEU A 7 10.67 -1.52 43.66
C LEU A 7 11.14 -0.33 42.80
N THR A 8 12.43 -0.26 42.44
CA THR A 8 12.99 0.96 41.80
C THR A 8 13.52 0.79 40.37
N VAL A 9 13.14 -0.24 39.61
CA VAL A 9 13.58 -0.36 38.20
C VAL A 9 12.45 -0.86 37.31
N THR A 10 11.47 -0.02 36.99
CA THR A 10 10.52 -0.28 35.87
C THR A 10 9.71 0.97 35.50
N ALA A 11 10.37 2.13 35.33
CA ALA A 11 9.67 3.36 34.89
C ALA A 11 10.45 4.21 33.86
N ALA A 12 11.49 3.66 33.22
CA ALA A 12 12.35 4.42 32.31
C ALA A 12 12.51 3.79 30.91
N ALA A 13 11.44 3.20 30.35
CA ALA A 13 11.50 2.58 29.03
C ALA A 13 10.26 2.77 28.13
N CYS A 14 9.35 3.69 28.46
CA CYS A 14 8.14 3.91 27.65
C CYS A 14 8.10 5.24 26.88
N ALA A 15 9.14 6.08 26.93
CA ALA A 15 9.06 7.43 26.34
C ALA A 15 9.71 7.60 24.95
N ALA A 16 10.47 6.64 24.43
CA ALA A 16 11.34 6.86 23.27
C ALA A 16 10.87 6.24 21.93
N VAL A 17 9.62 5.76 21.82
CA VAL A 17 9.11 5.13 20.57
C VAL A 17 8.10 6.01 19.83
N ALA A 18 7.81 7.22 20.31
CA ALA A 18 6.77 8.07 19.70
C ALA A 18 7.26 8.97 18.54
N LEU A 19 8.56 8.99 18.20
CA LEU A 19 9.12 9.97 17.25
C LEU A 19 9.48 9.42 15.85
N SER A 20 9.23 8.14 15.59
CA SER A 20 9.42 7.55 14.26
C SER A 20 8.18 6.79 13.80
N ALA A 21 7.01 7.40 13.99
CA ALA A 21 5.88 7.07 13.13
C ALA A 21 6.10 7.86 11.83
N PRO A 22 6.47 7.23 10.71
CA PRO A 22 6.16 7.84 9.44
C PRO A 22 4.66 8.12 9.48
N PHE A 23 4.29 9.39 9.38
CA PHE A 23 2.96 9.81 9.01
C PHE A 23 2.76 9.23 7.61
N ALA A 24 2.33 7.97 7.57
CA ALA A 24 1.58 7.46 6.46
C ALA A 24 0.30 8.29 6.49
N SER A 25 0.36 9.47 5.88
CA SER A 25 -0.83 10.10 5.33
C SER A 25 -1.34 9.11 4.29
N ALA A 26 -2.10 8.13 4.75
CA ALA A 26 -3.15 7.55 3.94
C ALA A 26 -4.05 8.74 3.64
N ASN A 27 -3.79 9.43 2.52
CA ASN A 27 -4.71 10.41 1.99
C ASN A 27 -6.06 9.68 1.93
N PRO A 28 -7.06 10.05 2.74
CA PRO A 28 -8.41 9.62 2.48
C PRO A 28 -8.92 10.52 1.36
N ALA A 29 -8.30 10.43 0.18
CA ALA A 29 -8.86 10.96 -1.05
C ALA A 29 -9.89 9.93 -1.52
N GLY A 30 -11.00 9.86 -0.79
CA GLY A 30 -12.11 8.98 -1.06
C GLY A 30 -13.34 9.61 -0.46
N GLY A 31 -14.00 10.47 -1.24
CA GLY A 31 -15.35 10.92 -0.93
C GLY A 31 -16.29 9.73 -0.70
N PRO A 32 -17.50 9.96 -0.15
CA PRO A 32 -18.41 8.91 0.25
C PRO A 32 -18.66 7.93 -0.90
N PRO A 33 -18.68 6.61 -0.64
CA PRO A 33 -18.90 5.60 -1.67
C PRO A 33 -20.31 5.76 -2.23
N LEU A 34 -20.42 6.43 -3.37
CA LEU A 34 -21.63 6.46 -4.15
C LEU A 34 -21.68 5.18 -4.98
N GLY A 35 -22.59 4.29 -4.64
CA GLY A 35 -23.14 3.33 -5.58
C GLY A 35 -22.61 1.91 -5.43
N GLY A 36 -23.41 1.07 -4.77
CA GLY A 36 -23.42 -0.36 -5.06
C GLY A 36 -23.80 -0.55 -6.53
N GLY A 37 -22.84 -1.05 -7.31
CA GLY A 37 -23.02 -1.47 -8.68
C GLY A 37 -21.83 -2.34 -9.04
N ASN A 38 -22.07 -3.52 -9.60
CA ASN A 38 -21.04 -4.43 -10.08
C ASN A 38 -20.26 -3.77 -11.22
N GLY A 39 -19.34 -2.84 -10.92
CA GLY A 39 -18.63 -2.04 -11.92
C GLY A 39 -17.47 -1.25 -11.33
N PRO A 40 -16.49 -0.87 -12.17
CA PRO A 40 -15.32 -0.11 -11.74
C PRO A 40 -15.74 1.23 -11.12
N SER A 41 -15.36 1.43 -9.85
CA SER A 41 -15.69 2.60 -9.05
C SER A 41 -14.43 3.20 -8.43
N ASN A 42 -14.45 4.47 -8.04
CA ASN A 42 -13.30 5.16 -7.42
C ASN A 42 -11.99 5.05 -8.23
N VAL A 43 -12.05 5.28 -9.56
CA VAL A 43 -10.86 5.23 -10.42
C VAL A 43 -9.97 6.44 -10.12
N THR A 44 -8.75 6.17 -9.68
CA THR A 44 -7.76 7.19 -9.33
C THR A 44 -6.47 6.96 -10.08
N VAL A 45 -5.86 8.06 -10.52
CA VAL A 45 -4.64 8.08 -11.30
C VAL A 45 -3.57 8.88 -10.58
N ASN A 46 -2.39 8.29 -10.41
CA ASN A 46 -1.26 8.94 -9.76
C ASN A 46 0.06 8.64 -10.50
N PRO A 47 0.83 9.65 -10.93
CA PRO A 47 0.50 11.07 -10.93
C PRO A 47 -0.51 11.43 -12.03
N TYR A 48 -1.31 12.49 -11.81
CA TYR A 48 -2.27 12.99 -12.80
C TYR A 48 -1.58 13.59 -14.05
N SER A 49 -0.37 14.13 -13.86
CA SER A 49 0.45 14.70 -14.92
C SER A 49 1.72 13.87 -15.08
N VAL A 50 1.92 13.33 -16.28
CA VAL A 50 3.02 12.40 -16.61
C VAL A 50 3.70 12.88 -17.88
N HIS A 51 4.99 12.62 -18.03
CA HIS A 51 5.68 12.90 -19.28
C HIS A 51 5.68 11.68 -20.20
N GLN A 52 6.07 11.89 -21.46
CA GLN A 52 6.31 10.80 -22.40
C GLN A 52 7.40 9.85 -21.86
N GLY A 53 7.17 8.55 -22.01
CA GLY A 53 8.10 7.50 -21.54
C GLY A 53 8.08 7.20 -20.04
N SER A 54 7.34 7.98 -19.24
CA SER A 54 7.16 7.79 -17.80
C SER A 54 6.15 6.68 -17.47
N THR A 55 6.15 6.25 -16.20
CA THR A 55 5.16 5.33 -15.65
C THR A 55 4.14 6.07 -14.79
N MET A 56 2.93 5.51 -14.72
CA MET A 56 1.86 6.02 -13.86
C MET A 56 1.08 4.86 -13.25
N GLN A 57 0.54 5.09 -12.07
CA GLN A 57 -0.29 4.13 -11.35
C GLN A 57 -1.76 4.45 -11.56
N VAL A 58 -2.51 3.42 -11.91
CA VAL A 58 -3.97 3.45 -12.00
C VAL A 58 -4.52 2.51 -10.95
N SER A 59 -5.49 3.01 -10.19
CA SER A 59 -6.21 2.24 -9.18
C SER A 59 -7.70 2.32 -9.45
N ALA A 60 -8.40 1.20 -9.24
CA ALA A 60 -9.84 1.12 -9.40
C ALA A 60 -10.42 0.21 -8.31
N ALA A 61 -11.47 0.66 -7.63
CA ALA A 61 -12.22 -0.14 -6.67
C ALA A 61 -13.34 -0.93 -7.37
N GLY A 62 -13.71 -2.06 -6.78
CA GLY A 62 -14.82 -2.89 -7.28
C GLY A 62 -14.43 -3.90 -8.38
N CYS A 63 -13.14 -4.07 -8.67
CA CYS A 63 -12.64 -5.12 -9.59
C CYS A 63 -12.11 -6.34 -8.82
N THR A 64 -13.00 -7.11 -8.19
CA THR A 64 -12.63 -8.25 -7.34
C THR A 64 -11.82 -9.34 -8.05
N HIS A 65 -12.17 -9.70 -9.28
CA HIS A 65 -11.43 -10.68 -10.10
C HIS A 65 -10.45 -10.00 -11.09
N GLY A 66 -10.04 -8.76 -10.79
CA GLY A 66 -9.16 -7.96 -11.62
C GLY A 66 -9.89 -7.31 -12.81
N GLY A 67 -9.10 -6.78 -13.74
CA GLY A 67 -9.61 -6.04 -14.89
C GLY A 67 -8.53 -5.64 -15.87
N THR A 68 -8.86 -4.76 -16.81
CA THR A 68 -7.93 -4.21 -17.77
C THR A 68 -8.05 -2.70 -17.90
N VAL A 69 -6.90 -2.06 -18.14
CA VAL A 69 -6.76 -0.61 -18.31
C VAL A 69 -6.05 -0.35 -19.62
N TRP A 70 -6.58 0.56 -20.42
CA TRP A 70 -5.97 0.94 -21.69
C TRP A 70 -6.23 2.40 -22.04
N SER A 71 -5.37 2.94 -22.91
CA SER A 71 -5.59 4.23 -23.57
C SER A 71 -5.08 4.14 -25.00
N HIS A 72 -5.97 4.41 -25.95
CA HIS A 72 -5.62 4.41 -27.37
C HIS A 72 -4.49 5.41 -27.67
N GLY A 73 -3.44 4.95 -28.34
CA GLY A 73 -2.31 5.78 -28.76
C GLY A 73 -1.33 6.23 -27.67
N ASN A 74 -1.61 5.97 -26.38
CA ASN A 74 -0.77 6.46 -25.27
C ASN A 74 -0.03 5.35 -24.51
N PHE A 75 -0.67 4.19 -24.28
CA PHE A 75 -0.05 3.04 -23.60
C PHE A 75 -0.81 1.73 -23.91
N PRO A 76 -0.16 0.56 -23.80
CA PRO A 76 -0.80 -0.72 -24.12
C PRO A 76 -1.76 -1.18 -23.02
N GLU A 77 -2.66 -2.10 -23.36
CA GLU A 77 -3.56 -2.71 -22.38
C GLU A 77 -2.78 -3.41 -21.26
N THR A 78 -3.10 -3.06 -20.01
CA THR A 78 -2.43 -3.56 -18.81
C THR A 78 -3.45 -4.16 -17.86
N ARG A 79 -3.10 -5.28 -17.21
CA ARG A 79 -3.99 -5.97 -16.28
C ARG A 79 -3.98 -5.29 -14.91
N LEU A 80 -5.18 -5.10 -14.35
CA LEU A 80 -5.39 -4.73 -12.96
C LEU A 80 -5.27 -5.96 -12.07
N SER A 81 -4.60 -5.77 -10.94
CA SER A 81 -4.54 -6.77 -9.88
C SER A 81 -5.95 -7.08 -9.33
N ALA A 82 -6.18 -8.33 -8.97
CA ALA A 82 -7.42 -8.75 -8.31
C ALA A 82 -7.44 -8.33 -6.83
N GLY A 83 -8.58 -7.87 -6.33
CA GLY A 83 -8.77 -7.44 -4.95
C GLY A 83 -9.90 -6.43 -4.79
N SER A 84 -10.14 -5.95 -3.56
CA SER A 84 -11.12 -4.87 -3.32
C SER A 84 -10.75 -3.57 -4.04
N ILE A 85 -9.45 -3.31 -4.16
CA ILE A 85 -8.86 -2.22 -4.95
C ILE A 85 -7.80 -2.85 -5.86
N GLY A 86 -8.03 -2.75 -7.17
CA GLY A 86 -7.08 -3.21 -8.19
C GLY A 86 -6.07 -2.12 -8.49
N PHE A 87 -4.79 -2.51 -8.60
CA PHE A 87 -3.69 -1.62 -8.98
C PHE A 87 -3.05 -2.11 -10.28
N ALA A 88 -2.72 -1.16 -11.16
CA ALA A 88 -2.00 -1.38 -12.40
C ALA A 88 -0.96 -0.27 -12.60
N THR A 89 0.25 -0.65 -13.00
CA THR A 89 1.30 0.29 -13.39
C THR A 89 1.41 0.27 -14.90
N VAL A 90 1.17 1.42 -15.53
CA VAL A 90 1.22 1.56 -17.00
C VAL A 90 2.39 2.45 -17.39
N ARG A 91 3.01 2.14 -18.53
CA ARG A 91 4.09 2.94 -19.11
C ARG A 91 3.58 3.68 -20.33
N ILE A 92 3.72 5.00 -20.31
CA ILE A 92 3.35 5.88 -21.42
C ILE A 92 4.38 5.72 -22.54
N PHE A 93 3.91 5.69 -23.78
CA PHE A 93 4.80 5.64 -24.94
C PHE A 93 5.66 6.90 -25.04
N ASN A 94 6.90 6.74 -25.50
CA ASN A 94 7.81 7.87 -25.75
C ASN A 94 7.28 8.81 -26.85
N HIS A 95 6.34 8.33 -27.68
CA HIS A 95 5.72 9.06 -28.79
C HIS A 95 4.25 9.43 -28.51
N ALA A 96 3.79 9.31 -27.26
CA ALA A 96 2.41 9.65 -26.91
C ALA A 96 2.15 11.15 -27.13
N SER A 97 0.98 11.51 -27.66
CA SER A 97 0.66 12.92 -27.93
C SER A 97 0.49 13.71 -26.61
N PRO A 98 1.20 14.85 -26.44
CA PRO A 98 1.01 15.73 -25.28
C PRO A 98 -0.41 16.30 -25.22
N GLY A 99 -0.91 16.56 -24.02
CA GLY A 99 -2.23 17.16 -23.77
C GLY A 99 -3.11 16.37 -22.82
N HIS A 100 -4.39 16.72 -22.78
CA HIS A 100 -5.39 16.06 -21.94
C HIS A 100 -5.89 14.77 -22.59
N GLN A 101 -5.55 13.64 -21.97
CA GLN A 101 -5.91 12.31 -22.45
C GLN A 101 -6.89 11.65 -21.49
N THR A 102 -7.57 10.61 -21.99
CA THR A 102 -8.53 9.83 -21.21
C THR A 102 -8.14 8.36 -21.29
N LEU A 103 -8.13 7.69 -20.15
CA LEU A 103 -7.94 6.25 -20.05
C LEU A 103 -9.26 5.56 -19.73
N SER A 104 -9.36 4.30 -20.13
CA SER A 104 -10.50 3.43 -19.90
C SER A 104 -10.12 2.26 -19.00
N VAL A 105 -11.00 1.93 -18.07
CA VAL A 105 -10.87 0.84 -17.12
C VAL A 105 -12.09 -0.06 -17.21
N ARG A 106 -11.87 -1.36 -17.36
CA ARG A 106 -12.92 -2.39 -17.36
C ARG A 106 -12.58 -3.44 -16.31
N CYS A 107 -13.52 -3.77 -15.42
CA CYS A 107 -13.36 -4.94 -14.55
C CYS A 107 -13.75 -6.22 -15.32
N ASN A 108 -13.21 -7.38 -14.94
CA ASN A 108 -13.65 -8.65 -15.52
C ASN A 108 -15.09 -9.02 -15.10
N ASP A 109 -15.49 -8.56 -13.92
CA ASP A 109 -16.80 -8.83 -13.30
C ASP A 109 -17.94 -8.00 -13.92
N SER A 110 -17.61 -7.05 -14.80
CA SER A 110 -18.55 -6.07 -15.34
C SER A 110 -18.20 -5.65 -16.75
N SER A 111 -19.23 -5.49 -17.59
CA SER A 111 -19.05 -4.89 -18.92
C SER A 111 -18.89 -3.38 -18.88
N LEU A 112 -19.15 -2.74 -17.72
CA LEU A 112 -19.04 -1.30 -17.51
C LEU A 112 -17.59 -0.84 -17.63
N VAL A 113 -17.43 0.29 -18.34
CA VAL A 113 -16.14 0.93 -18.56
C VAL A 113 -16.15 2.27 -17.83
N ALA A 114 -15.25 2.41 -16.86
CA ALA A 114 -15.00 3.69 -16.22
C ALA A 114 -13.90 4.44 -16.98
N THR A 115 -14.08 5.75 -17.14
CA THR A 115 -13.10 6.61 -17.80
C THR A 115 -12.51 7.61 -16.82
N HIS A 116 -11.22 7.90 -16.95
CA HIS A 116 -10.54 8.90 -16.13
C HIS A 116 -9.61 9.75 -16.97
N ARG A 117 -9.44 11.02 -16.58
CA ARG A 117 -8.60 11.98 -17.30
C ARG A 117 -7.20 12.01 -16.70
N PHE A 118 -6.21 12.28 -17.53
CA PHE A 118 -4.84 12.54 -17.14
C PHE A 118 -4.19 13.49 -18.15
N THR A 119 -3.08 14.11 -17.79
CA THR A 119 -2.36 15.04 -18.67
C THR A 119 -0.99 14.47 -19.02
N ILE A 120 -0.69 14.43 -20.33
CA ILE A 120 0.65 14.14 -20.83
C ILE A 120 1.38 15.46 -21.05
N LEU A 121 2.44 15.68 -20.28
CA LEU A 121 3.34 16.81 -20.43
C LEU A 121 4.31 16.55 -21.58
N GLU A 122 4.65 17.61 -22.31
CA GLU A 122 5.63 17.57 -23.38
C GLU A 122 7.04 17.28 -22.83
N GLY A 123 7.85 16.60 -23.65
CA GLY A 123 9.22 16.22 -23.31
C GLY A 123 9.33 14.86 -22.63
N ASN A 124 10.57 14.40 -22.50
CA ASN A 124 10.88 13.15 -21.80
C ASN A 124 10.88 13.42 -20.29
N GLY A 125 10.08 12.65 -19.56
CA GLY A 125 10.11 12.72 -18.10
C GLY A 125 11.46 12.28 -17.58
N ALA A 126 11.84 12.78 -16.41
CA ALA A 126 12.91 12.15 -15.66
C ALA A 126 12.58 10.66 -15.56
N GLN A 127 13.37 9.83 -16.25
CA GLN A 127 13.33 8.38 -16.10
C GLN A 127 13.91 8.08 -14.73
N GLY A 128 13.17 8.47 -13.68
CA GLY A 128 13.38 8.02 -12.32
C GLY A 128 13.42 6.51 -12.41
N GLY A 129 14.54 5.95 -11.97
CA GLY A 129 14.93 4.59 -12.33
C GLY A 129 13.88 3.55 -11.99
N ILE A 130 14.19 2.31 -12.36
CA ILE A 130 13.55 1.06 -11.95
C ILE A 130 13.60 0.84 -10.41
N GLY A 131 13.32 1.87 -9.61
CA GLY A 131 13.16 1.83 -8.18
C GLY A 131 11.76 1.32 -7.88
N GLY A 132 11.64 0.00 -7.80
CA GLY A 132 10.42 -0.67 -7.38
C GLY A 132 9.94 -0.15 -6.02
N SER A 133 8.72 0.34 -6.01
CA SER A 133 7.79 0.44 -4.87
C SER A 133 6.41 0.56 -5.55
N PHE A 134 5.30 -0.07 -5.15
CA PHE A 134 4.65 0.02 -3.85
C PHE A 134 3.71 -1.20 -3.63
N GLY A 135 4.03 -1.96 -2.60
CA GLY A 135 3.35 -3.14 -2.08
C GLY A 135 4.38 -3.86 -1.22
N PRO A 136 4.08 -4.28 0.03
CA PRO A 136 5.10 -4.84 0.91
C PRO A 136 5.75 -6.03 0.20
N SER A 137 7.04 -5.92 -0.10
CA SER A 137 7.77 -7.04 -0.72
C SER A 137 7.70 -8.24 0.24
N ALA A 138 7.61 -9.46 -0.31
CA ALA A 138 7.60 -10.67 0.51
C ALA A 138 8.80 -10.70 1.47
N THR A 139 9.94 -10.16 1.04
CA THR A 139 11.16 -10.03 1.84
C THR A 139 11.00 -9.01 2.98
N GLU A 140 10.41 -7.84 2.73
CA GLU A 140 10.16 -6.84 3.78
C GLU A 140 9.13 -7.32 4.81
N THR A 141 8.09 -8.01 4.36
CA THR A 141 7.10 -8.65 5.24
C THR A 141 7.74 -9.75 6.08
N ALA A 142 8.63 -10.55 5.48
CA ALA A 142 9.37 -11.60 6.19
C ALA A 142 10.31 -11.01 7.26
N ILE A 143 11.01 -9.92 6.96
CA ILE A 143 11.89 -9.24 7.92
C ILE A 143 11.05 -8.64 9.06
N GLY A 144 9.98 -7.90 8.74
CA GLY A 144 9.10 -7.30 9.74
C GLY A 144 8.42 -8.33 10.64
N SER A 145 7.88 -9.41 10.06
CA SER A 145 7.23 -10.49 10.83
C SER A 145 8.22 -11.29 11.67
N GLY A 146 9.45 -11.51 11.20
CA GLY A 146 10.50 -12.17 11.98
C GLY A 146 10.88 -11.40 13.25
N LEU A 147 11.01 -10.08 13.16
CA LEU A 147 11.30 -9.23 14.32
C LEU A 147 10.16 -9.22 15.33
N VAL A 148 8.91 -9.18 14.87
CA VAL A 148 7.73 -9.25 15.77
C VAL A 148 7.61 -10.62 16.43
N ALA A 149 7.81 -11.70 15.68
CA ALA A 149 7.74 -13.06 16.22
C ALA A 149 8.81 -13.31 17.27
N THR A 150 10.06 -12.89 17.03
CA THR A 150 11.16 -13.03 18.00
C THR A 150 10.91 -12.22 19.26
N ALA A 151 10.42 -10.98 19.15
CA ALA A 151 10.04 -10.17 20.30
C ALA A 151 8.90 -10.81 21.12
N ALA A 152 7.89 -11.36 20.45
CA ALA A 152 6.77 -12.04 21.10
C ALA A 152 7.21 -13.30 21.85
N LEU A 153 8.10 -14.12 21.26
CA LEU A 153 8.68 -15.29 21.92
C LEU A 153 9.53 -14.90 23.13
N GLY A 154 10.38 -13.87 23.00
CA GLY A 154 11.19 -13.36 24.10
C GLY A 154 10.34 -12.83 25.26
N ALA A 155 9.30 -12.05 24.96
CA ALA A 155 8.36 -11.54 25.96
C ALA A 155 7.56 -12.68 26.61
N GLY A 156 7.11 -13.66 25.83
CA GLY A 156 6.39 -14.84 26.33
C GLY A 156 7.24 -15.66 27.31
N ILE A 157 8.49 -15.96 26.96
CA ILE A 157 9.44 -16.66 27.84
C ILE A 157 9.72 -15.86 29.10
N HIS A 158 9.91 -14.53 28.98
CA HIS A 158 10.13 -13.66 30.13
C HIS A 158 8.93 -13.66 31.08
N VAL A 159 7.71 -13.59 30.54
CA VAL A 159 6.47 -13.67 31.33
C VAL A 159 6.31 -15.04 31.96
N MET A 160 6.60 -16.15 31.27
CA MET A 160 6.55 -17.50 31.87
C MET A 160 7.57 -17.68 32.98
N ARG A 161 8.79 -17.13 32.84
CA ARG A 161 9.79 -17.13 33.92
C ARG A 161 9.33 -16.31 35.12
N ARG A 162 8.69 -15.16 34.89
CA ARG A 162 8.13 -14.32 35.95
C ARG A 162 6.89 -14.92 36.59
N ARG A 163 6.14 -15.74 35.84
CA ARG A 163 4.94 -16.47 36.28
C ARG A 163 5.23 -17.91 36.69
N ARG A 164 6.46 -18.30 37.06
CA ARG A 164 6.60 -19.50 37.91
C ARG A 164 5.77 -19.24 39.15
N PRO A 165 4.61 -19.90 39.33
CA PRO A 165 3.93 -19.84 40.59
C PRO A 165 4.90 -20.49 41.57
N ILE A 166 5.00 -19.92 42.76
CA ILE A 166 5.44 -20.64 43.93
C ILE A 166 4.44 -21.79 44.07
N GLY A 167 4.74 -22.91 43.41
CA GLY A 167 4.16 -24.21 43.69
C GLY A 167 4.64 -24.57 45.08
N SER A 168 3.84 -24.17 46.05
CA SER A 168 3.54 -24.91 47.28
C SER A 168 4.33 -26.21 47.41
N ARG A 169 5.36 -26.15 48.26
CA ARG A 169 5.68 -27.26 49.16
C ARG A 169 4.36 -27.78 49.75
N ALA A 170 4.05 -29.03 49.47
CA ALA A 170 3.31 -29.93 50.35
C ALA A 170 3.99 -31.29 50.24
#